data_AF-A0A7K2M4V4-F1
#
_entry.id   AF-A0A7K2M4V4-F1
#
_cell.length_a   1.000
_cell.length_b   1.000
_cell.length_c   1.000
_cell.angle_alpha   90.00
_cell.angle_beta   90.00
_cell.angle_gamma   90.00
#
_symmetry.space_group_name_H-M   'P 1'
#
loop_
_entity.id
_entity.type
_entity.pdbx_description
1 polymer ?
#
loop_
_entity_poly.entity_id
_entity_poly.type
_entity_poly.pdbx_seq_one_letter_code
_entity_poly.pdbx_strand_id
1 'polypeptide(L)'
;MTAPRIDTDTLRRLPKAVLHDHLDGGLRPATVVELAAAVGHRLPTTDPDELAAWYYEAANSGDLVRYIATFEHTLAVMQTREGLLRTAEEYVLDLAADGVVYAEVRYAPELNTNGGLTLAEVVETVQEGLAAGMAKAAAAGTPVRVGTLLCGMRMFDRVREAADLAVAYRDAGVVGFDIAGAEDGFPPADHLAAFEHLRRESVPFTIHAG
;
A
#
# COMPACT_ATOMS: atom_id res chain seq x y z
N MET A 1 -21.15 26.66 -23.46
CA MET A 1 -21.00 26.97 -22.03
C MET A 1 -19.95 26.02 -21.48
N THR A 2 -18.83 26.52 -20.95
CA THR A 2 -17.85 25.69 -20.26
C THR A 2 -18.42 25.32 -18.89
N ALA A 3 -18.30 24.05 -18.49
CA ALA A 3 -18.72 23.62 -17.16
C ALA A 3 -17.96 24.45 -16.09
N PRO A 4 -18.61 24.82 -14.97
CA PRO A 4 -17.94 25.51 -13.88
C PRO A 4 -16.79 24.63 -13.35
N ARG A 5 -15.60 25.22 -13.19
CA ARG A 5 -14.47 24.53 -12.54
C ARG A 5 -14.83 24.27 -11.09
N ILE A 6 -14.79 23.00 -10.69
CA ILE A 6 -14.86 22.61 -9.29
C ILE A 6 -13.53 23.02 -8.65
N ASP A 7 -13.57 23.80 -7.57
CA ASP A 7 -12.37 24.20 -6.83
C ASP A 7 -11.84 23.04 -5.97
N THR A 8 -10.55 23.10 -5.61
CA THR A 8 -9.87 22.04 -4.86
C THR A 8 -10.50 21.78 -3.48
N ASP A 9 -11.00 22.81 -2.82
CA ASP A 9 -11.62 22.70 -1.50
C ASP A 9 -12.97 21.96 -1.58
N THR A 10 -13.74 22.22 -2.64
CA THR A 10 -14.91 21.42 -2.99
C THR A 10 -14.53 19.97 -3.29
N LEU A 11 -13.48 19.70 -4.08
CA LEU A 11 -13.02 18.34 -4.37
C LEU A 11 -12.61 17.56 -3.11
N ARG A 12 -11.92 18.21 -2.16
CA ARG A 12 -11.53 17.60 -0.88
C ARG A 12 -12.73 17.22 -0.02
N ARG A 13 -13.78 18.05 0.01
CA ARG A 13 -15.00 17.73 0.78
C ARG A 13 -15.87 16.62 0.19
N LEU A 14 -15.68 16.24 -1.07
CA LEU A 14 -16.46 15.15 -1.65
C LEU A 14 -16.14 13.84 -0.92
N PRO A 15 -17.14 13.01 -0.55
CA PRO A 15 -16.87 11.68 -0.06
C PRO A 15 -16.24 10.86 -1.18
N LYS A 16 -15.04 10.32 -0.93
CA LYS A 16 -14.27 9.54 -1.91
C LYS A 16 -14.07 8.11 -1.44
N ALA A 17 -13.97 7.21 -2.41
CA ALA A 17 -13.49 5.85 -2.19
C ALA A 17 -12.17 5.65 -2.93
N VAL A 18 -11.18 5.06 -2.27
CA VAL A 18 -9.87 4.71 -2.86
C VAL A 18 -9.78 3.20 -2.96
N LEU A 19 -9.91 2.67 -4.17
CA LEU A 19 -9.94 1.22 -4.40
C LEU A 19 -8.64 0.68 -4.99
N HIS A 20 -7.68 1.55 -5.27
CA HIS A 20 -6.39 1.17 -5.83
C HIS A 20 -5.31 2.14 -5.37
N ASP A 21 -4.65 1.77 -4.29
CA ASP A 21 -3.52 2.51 -3.75
C ASP A 21 -2.60 1.59 -2.96
N HIS A 22 -1.29 1.74 -3.18
CA HIS A 22 -0.24 0.88 -2.65
C HIS A 22 0.34 1.48 -1.38
N LEU A 23 0.26 0.75 -0.26
CA LEU A 23 0.78 1.25 1.02
C LEU A 23 2.26 1.59 0.95
N ASP A 24 3.05 0.74 0.28
CA ASP A 24 4.48 0.87 0.05
C ASP A 24 4.87 1.93 -1.00
N GLY A 25 3.88 2.51 -1.69
CA GLY A 25 4.06 3.63 -2.62
C GLY A 25 3.61 4.99 -2.07
N GLY A 26 2.94 5.03 -0.91
CA GLY A 26 2.24 6.21 -0.39
C GLY A 26 2.90 6.89 0.82
N LEU A 27 4.18 6.63 1.10
CA LEU A 27 4.83 7.13 2.32
C LEU A 27 5.10 8.64 2.24
N ARG A 28 4.95 9.33 3.37
CA ARG A 28 5.38 10.74 3.50
C ARG A 28 6.91 10.83 3.38
N PRO A 29 7.46 11.71 2.52
CA PRO A 29 8.91 11.85 2.35
C PRO A 29 9.66 12.12 3.66
N ALA A 30 9.11 12.96 4.56
CA ALA A 30 9.71 13.23 5.87
C ALA A 30 9.81 11.96 6.73
N THR A 31 8.78 11.12 6.72
CA THR A 31 8.78 9.83 7.42
C THR A 31 9.81 8.87 6.83
N VAL A 32 9.96 8.83 5.50
CA VAL A 32 11.02 8.04 4.85
C VAL A 32 12.41 8.49 5.31
N VAL A 33 12.67 9.80 5.37
CA VAL A 33 13.95 10.35 5.86
C VAL A 33 14.23 9.91 7.30
N GLU A 34 13.26 10.07 8.19
CA GLU A 34 13.40 9.74 9.61
C GLU A 34 13.64 8.24 9.83
N LEU A 35 12.82 7.39 9.20
CA LEU A 35 12.96 5.94 9.33
C LEU A 35 14.23 5.42 8.65
N ALA A 36 14.63 5.99 7.50
CA ALA A 36 15.87 5.61 6.82
C ALA A 36 17.09 5.88 7.70
N ALA A 37 17.12 7.02 8.40
CA ALA A 37 18.17 7.32 9.36
C ALA A 37 18.20 6.30 10.52
N ALA A 38 17.03 5.90 11.03
CA ALA A 38 16.93 4.92 12.12
C ALA A 38 17.45 3.53 11.73
N VAL A 39 17.23 3.10 10.48
CA VAL A 39 17.69 1.79 9.98
C VAL A 39 19.05 1.85 9.26
N GLY A 40 19.67 3.02 9.17
CA GLY A 40 20.94 3.21 8.46
C GLY A 40 20.86 3.04 6.94
N HIS A 41 19.69 3.24 6.34
CA HIS A 41 19.49 3.21 4.89
C HIS A 41 19.94 4.52 4.24
N ARG A 42 20.57 4.44 3.06
CA ARG A 42 21.00 5.62 2.31
C ARG A 42 19.93 6.05 1.31
N LEU A 43 19.56 7.32 1.39
CA LEU A 43 18.64 7.97 0.47
C LEU A 43 19.39 8.85 -0.54
N PRO A 44 18.79 9.16 -1.70
CA PRO A 44 19.37 10.09 -2.69
C PRO A 44 19.53 11.51 -2.13
N THR A 45 18.67 11.89 -1.19
CA THR A 45 18.74 13.13 -0.40
C THR A 45 18.05 12.89 0.95
N THR A 46 18.40 13.68 1.96
CA THR A 46 17.75 13.68 3.28
C THR A 46 16.87 14.90 3.50
N ASP A 47 16.74 15.78 2.51
CA ASP A 47 15.74 16.85 2.53
C ASP A 47 14.39 16.27 2.05
N PRO A 48 13.31 16.36 2.85
CA PRO A 48 12.01 15.79 2.48
C PRO A 48 11.41 16.36 1.19
N ASP A 49 11.61 17.66 0.91
CA ASP A 49 11.04 18.31 -0.27
C ASP A 49 11.80 17.90 -1.53
N GLU A 50 13.13 17.82 -1.45
CA GLU A 50 13.97 17.29 -2.54
C GLU A 50 13.66 15.80 -2.79
N LEU A 51 13.44 15.02 -1.73
CA LEU A 51 13.09 13.60 -1.85
C LEU A 51 11.71 13.43 -2.52
N ALA A 52 10.74 14.28 -2.16
CA ALA A 52 9.43 14.31 -2.80
C ALA A 52 9.54 14.59 -4.30
N ALA A 53 10.34 15.60 -4.67
CA ALA A 53 10.58 15.94 -6.07
C ALA A 53 11.25 14.78 -6.83
N TRP A 54 12.21 14.10 -6.21
CA TRP A 54 12.89 12.94 -6.79
C TRP A 54 11.93 11.77 -7.08
N TYR A 55 11.05 11.43 -6.14
CA TYR A 55 10.01 10.41 -6.37
C TYR A 55 9.05 10.82 -7.50
N TYR A 56 8.62 12.08 -7.51
CA TYR A 56 7.72 12.61 -8.54
C TYR A 56 8.35 12.53 -9.94
N GLU A 57 9.61 12.92 -10.08
CA GLU A 57 10.34 12.83 -11.37
C GLU A 57 10.49 11.39 -11.86
N ALA A 58 10.75 10.44 -10.95
CA ALA A 58 10.83 9.04 -11.30
C ALA A 58 9.47 8.47 -11.73
N ALA A 59 8.40 8.79 -10.99
CA ALA A 59 7.03 8.36 -11.32
C ALA A 59 6.53 8.95 -12.65
N ASN A 60 6.90 10.19 -12.95
CA ASN A 60 6.50 10.88 -14.19
C ASN A 60 7.49 10.65 -15.36
N SER A 61 8.39 9.67 -15.26
CA SER A 61 9.43 9.44 -16.26
C SER A 61 8.98 8.71 -17.53
N GLY A 62 7.81 8.07 -17.49
CA GLY A 62 7.33 7.18 -18.57
C GLY A 62 8.08 5.84 -18.66
N ASP A 63 8.88 5.50 -17.65
CA ASP A 63 9.66 4.26 -17.56
C ASP A 63 9.26 3.50 -16.29
N LEU A 64 8.60 2.35 -16.47
CA LEU A 64 8.14 1.50 -15.39
C LEU A 64 9.29 0.97 -14.52
N VAL A 65 10.44 0.67 -15.13
CA VAL A 65 11.61 0.16 -14.40
C VAL A 65 12.15 1.25 -13.47
N ARG A 66 12.25 2.48 -13.97
CA ARG A 66 12.67 3.63 -13.15
C ARG A 66 11.69 3.91 -12.01
N TYR A 67 10.39 3.83 -12.26
CA TYR A 67 9.36 3.97 -11.22
C TYR A 67 9.53 2.90 -10.13
N ILE A 68 9.59 1.61 -10.51
CA ILE A 68 9.70 0.48 -9.58
C ILE A 68 11.00 0.56 -8.76
N ALA A 69 12.11 1.00 -9.35
CA ALA A 69 13.38 1.13 -8.65
C ALA A 69 13.30 2.03 -7.39
N THR A 70 12.37 2.99 -7.37
CA THR A 70 12.20 3.88 -6.21
C THR A 70 11.64 3.19 -4.97
N PHE A 71 10.95 2.06 -5.13
CA PHE A 71 10.43 1.27 -4.00
C PHE A 71 11.55 0.71 -3.11
N GLU A 72 12.80 0.65 -3.58
CA GLU A 72 13.95 0.29 -2.74
C GLU A 72 13.97 1.11 -1.43
N HIS A 73 13.66 2.40 -1.50
CA HIS A 73 13.72 3.29 -0.34
C HIS A 73 12.52 3.14 0.59
N THR A 74 11.31 3.00 0.07
CA THR A 74 10.11 2.81 0.89
C THR A 74 10.10 1.42 1.53
N LEU A 75 10.48 0.37 0.79
CA LEU A 75 10.59 -0.98 1.32
C LEU A 75 11.68 -1.09 2.38
N ALA A 76 12.82 -0.38 2.24
CA ALA A 76 13.87 -0.40 3.25
C ALA A 76 13.38 0.09 4.62
N VAL A 77 12.56 1.15 4.65
CA VAL A 77 12.03 1.70 5.91
C VAL A 77 10.87 0.88 6.48
N MET A 78 10.21 0.07 5.64
CA MET A 78 9.11 -0.82 6.04
C MET A 78 9.56 -2.23 6.46
N GLN A 79 10.87 -2.50 6.53
CA GLN A 79 11.39 -3.78 7.05
C GLN A 79 11.27 -3.95 8.57
N THR A 80 10.77 -2.94 9.29
CA THR A 80 10.65 -2.96 10.75
C THR A 80 9.18 -2.81 11.17
N ARG A 81 8.86 -3.37 12.35
CA ARG A 81 7.53 -3.20 12.94
C ARG A 81 7.14 -1.73 13.11
N GLU A 82 8.09 -0.90 13.55
CA GLU A 82 7.89 0.55 13.72
C GLU A 82 7.55 1.23 12.38
N GLY A 83 8.31 0.93 11.32
CA GLY A 83 8.08 1.47 9.99
C GLY A 83 6.71 1.09 9.44
N LEU A 84 6.33 -0.19 9.53
CA LEU A 84 5.01 -0.66 9.09
C LEU A 84 3.86 0.00 9.86
N LEU A 85 3.95 0.07 11.20
CA LEU A 85 2.92 0.72 12.04
C LEU A 85 2.74 2.18 11.65
N ARG A 86 3.85 2.92 11.56
CA ARG A 86 3.83 4.35 11.29
C ARG A 86 3.30 4.65 9.89
N THR A 87 3.79 3.95 8.87
CA THR A 87 3.32 4.12 7.49
C THR A 87 1.84 3.80 7.36
N ALA A 88 1.36 2.71 7.96
CA ALA A 88 -0.06 2.35 7.94
C ALA A 88 -0.94 3.37 8.67
N GLU A 89 -0.50 3.87 9.83
CA GLU A 89 -1.25 4.91 10.53
C GLU A 89 -1.32 6.22 9.72
N GLU A 90 -0.16 6.69 9.23
CA GLU A 90 -0.06 7.95 8.47
C GLU A 90 -0.89 7.91 7.18
N TYR A 91 -0.94 6.76 6.52
CA TYR A 91 -1.78 6.50 5.35
C TYR A 91 -3.25 6.82 5.63
N VAL A 92 -3.81 6.28 6.72
CA VAL A 92 -5.21 6.52 7.08
C VAL A 92 -5.48 7.99 7.38
N LEU A 93 -4.54 8.66 8.05
CA LEU A 93 -4.66 10.08 8.38
C LEU A 93 -4.66 10.95 7.12
N ASP A 94 -3.84 10.62 6.13
CA ASP A 94 -3.79 11.34 4.85
C ASP A 94 -5.08 11.15 4.05
N LEU A 95 -5.60 9.92 4.00
CA LEU A 95 -6.90 9.65 3.38
C LEU A 95 -8.04 10.44 4.06
N ALA A 96 -8.08 10.45 5.39
CA ALA A 96 -9.10 11.17 6.14
C ALA A 96 -9.00 12.69 5.89
N ALA A 97 -7.79 13.23 5.81
CA ALA A 97 -7.55 14.65 5.49
C ALA A 97 -7.97 15.01 4.07
N ASP A 98 -7.91 14.06 3.13
CA ASP A 98 -8.42 14.23 1.77
C ASP A 98 -9.93 13.97 1.64
N GLY A 99 -10.65 13.63 2.72
CA GLY A 99 -12.10 13.38 2.67
C GLY A 99 -12.49 12.01 2.08
N VAL A 100 -11.56 11.06 2.08
CA VAL A 100 -11.84 9.66 1.76
C VAL A 100 -12.63 9.05 2.90
N VAL A 101 -13.72 8.37 2.58
CA VAL A 101 -14.60 7.71 3.55
C VAL A 101 -14.42 6.19 3.55
N TYR A 102 -13.87 5.64 2.47
CA TYR A 102 -13.58 4.21 2.32
C TYR A 102 -12.31 3.98 1.50
N ALA A 103 -11.46 3.04 1.93
CA ALA A 103 -10.33 2.61 1.15
C ALA A 103 -10.07 1.10 1.23
N GLU A 104 -9.54 0.56 0.14
CA GLU A 104 -8.96 -0.78 0.04
C GLU A 104 -7.47 -0.61 -0.32
N VAL A 105 -6.62 -0.55 0.70
CA VAL A 105 -5.17 -0.36 0.51
C VAL A 105 -4.51 -1.71 0.22
N ARG A 106 -3.54 -1.73 -0.69
CA ARG A 106 -2.87 -2.96 -1.11
C ARG A 106 -1.38 -2.94 -0.81
N TYR A 107 -0.81 -4.10 -0.52
CA TYR A 107 0.64 -4.28 -0.31
C TYR A 107 0.99 -5.76 -0.39
N ALA A 108 2.24 -6.07 -0.72
CA ALA A 108 2.76 -7.43 -0.72
C ALA A 108 3.49 -7.73 0.59
N PRO A 109 2.97 -8.62 1.48
CA PRO A 109 3.65 -8.92 2.73
C PRO A 109 5.07 -9.47 2.53
N GLU A 110 5.30 -10.21 1.43
CA GLU A 110 6.61 -10.79 1.09
C GLU A 110 7.71 -9.75 0.86
N LEU A 111 7.36 -8.51 0.49
CA LEU A 111 8.35 -7.44 0.29
C LEU A 111 8.90 -6.87 1.61
N ASN A 112 8.29 -7.23 2.75
CA ASN A 112 8.62 -6.68 4.07
C ASN A 112 9.21 -7.73 5.02
N THR A 113 9.75 -8.84 4.48
CA THR A 113 10.32 -9.94 5.28
C THR A 113 11.86 -9.96 5.35
N ASN A 114 12.56 -9.09 4.61
CA ASN A 114 14.04 -9.07 4.60
C ASN A 114 14.63 -8.62 5.93
N GLY A 115 13.87 -7.87 6.74
CA GLY A 115 14.21 -7.50 8.12
C GLY A 115 14.00 -8.61 9.16
N GLY A 116 13.56 -9.81 8.75
CA GLY A 116 13.32 -10.94 9.64
C GLY A 116 11.89 -11.09 10.16
N LEU A 117 10.97 -10.22 9.73
CA LEU A 117 9.54 -10.39 9.98
C LEU A 117 8.99 -11.56 9.17
N THR A 118 8.07 -12.31 9.74
CA THR A 118 7.24 -13.28 9.04
C THR A 118 6.12 -12.57 8.27
N LEU A 119 5.55 -13.24 7.25
CA LEU A 119 4.42 -12.67 6.50
C LEU A 119 3.23 -12.31 7.43
N ALA A 120 2.95 -13.16 8.42
CA ALA A 120 1.88 -12.92 9.40
C ALA A 120 2.17 -11.69 10.25
N GLU A 121 3.40 -11.53 10.76
CA GLU A 121 3.79 -10.34 11.53
C GLU A 121 3.68 -9.06 10.70
N VAL A 122 4.00 -9.10 9.41
CA VAL A 122 3.79 -7.95 8.51
C VAL A 122 2.31 -7.61 8.44
N VAL A 123 1.44 -8.60 8.17
CA VAL A 123 -0.01 -8.39 8.06
C VAL A 123 -0.58 -7.81 9.36
N GLU A 124 -0.30 -8.45 10.48
CA GLU A 124 -0.79 -8.03 11.80
C GLU A 124 -0.33 -6.62 12.16
N THR A 125 0.93 -6.30 11.86
CA THR A 125 1.50 -4.97 12.13
C THR A 125 0.83 -3.88 11.29
N VAL A 126 0.61 -4.12 9.99
CA VAL A 126 -0.10 -3.18 9.13
C VAL A 126 -1.54 -2.98 9.61
N GLN A 127 -2.25 -4.06 9.93
CA GLN A 127 -3.63 -3.98 10.43
C GLN A 127 -3.73 -3.16 11.73
N GLU A 128 -2.75 -3.31 12.64
CA GLU A 128 -2.65 -2.50 13.86
C GLU A 128 -2.46 -1.02 13.57
N GLY A 129 -1.55 -0.66 12.65
CA GLY A 129 -1.32 0.74 12.27
C GLY A 129 -2.54 1.36 11.59
N LEU A 130 -3.21 0.62 10.70
CA LEU A 130 -4.47 1.05 10.08
C LEU A 130 -5.57 1.27 11.13
N ALA A 131 -5.70 0.36 12.11
CA ALA A 131 -6.67 0.50 13.19
C ALA A 131 -6.40 1.74 14.06
N ALA A 132 -5.13 2.00 14.38
CA ALA A 132 -4.72 3.20 15.12
C ALA A 132 -5.05 4.48 14.35
N GLY A 133 -4.75 4.51 13.05
CA GLY A 133 -5.06 5.64 12.16
C GLY A 133 -6.56 5.89 12.05
N MET A 134 -7.37 4.84 11.88
CA MET A 134 -8.83 4.94 11.81
C MET A 134 -9.42 5.46 13.12
N ALA A 135 -8.90 5.00 14.27
CA ALA A 135 -9.33 5.49 15.58
C ALA A 135 -9.01 6.98 15.77
N LYS A 136 -7.81 7.42 15.37
CA LYS A 136 -7.41 8.84 15.41
C LYS A 136 -8.27 9.71 14.49
N ALA A 137 -8.52 9.26 13.26
CA ALA A 137 -9.36 9.96 12.30
C ALA A 137 -10.82 10.09 12.80
N ALA A 138 -11.39 9.03 13.38
CA ALA A 138 -12.70 9.05 13.98
C ALA A 138 -12.78 10.03 15.17
N ALA A 139 -11.78 10.04 16.06
CA ALA A 139 -11.70 10.97 17.19
C ALA A 139 -11.58 12.44 16.73
N ALA A 140 -10.96 12.69 15.56
CA ALA A 140 -10.86 14.01 14.94
C ALA A 140 -12.13 14.44 14.17
N GLY A 141 -13.16 13.58 14.10
CA GLY A 141 -14.41 13.88 13.39
C GLY A 141 -14.37 13.62 11.88
N THR A 142 -13.34 12.94 11.37
CA THR A 142 -13.17 12.57 9.96
C THR A 142 -13.05 11.04 9.80
N PRO A 143 -14.09 10.27 10.18
CA PRO A 143 -14.01 8.82 10.15
C PRO A 143 -13.82 8.30 8.71
N VAL A 144 -12.89 7.36 8.57
CA VAL A 144 -12.61 6.61 7.34
C VAL A 144 -12.55 5.12 7.68
N ARG A 145 -13.06 4.27 6.78
CA ARG A 145 -12.93 2.82 6.89
C ARG A 145 -11.89 2.32 5.89
N VAL A 146 -10.90 1.58 6.36
CA VAL A 146 -9.84 1.00 5.52
C VAL A 146 -9.82 -0.51 5.69
N GLY A 147 -9.87 -1.24 4.58
CA GLY A 147 -9.57 -2.67 4.50
C GLY A 147 -8.30 -2.91 3.67
N THR A 148 -7.73 -4.10 3.76
CA THR A 148 -6.50 -4.45 3.03
C THR A 148 -6.71 -5.49 1.94
N LEU A 149 -5.98 -5.34 0.84
CA LEU A 149 -5.78 -6.38 -0.16
C LEU A 149 -4.34 -6.88 -0.06
N LEU A 150 -4.16 -8.19 0.15
CA LEU A 150 -2.81 -8.76 0.14
C LEU A 150 -2.40 -9.05 -1.30
N CYS A 151 -1.27 -8.49 -1.73
CA CYS A 151 -0.74 -8.70 -3.06
C CYS A 151 0.17 -9.92 -3.11
N GLY A 152 -0.04 -10.78 -4.12
CA GLY A 152 1.02 -11.66 -4.60
C GLY A 152 1.85 -10.97 -5.68
N MET A 153 3.18 -11.04 -5.59
CA MET A 153 4.06 -10.51 -6.62
C MET A 153 4.29 -11.56 -7.71
N ARG A 154 3.79 -11.30 -8.93
CA ARG A 154 3.72 -12.30 -10.02
C ARG A 154 5.06 -12.83 -10.51
N MET A 155 6.14 -12.11 -10.25
CA MET A 155 7.51 -12.51 -10.57
C MET A 155 8.17 -13.41 -9.52
N PHE A 156 7.50 -13.61 -8.38
CA PHE A 156 7.97 -14.45 -7.29
C PHE A 156 7.08 -15.70 -7.13
N ASP A 157 7.55 -16.65 -6.34
CA ASP A 157 6.93 -17.97 -6.15
C ASP A 157 5.99 -18.04 -4.94
N ARG A 158 5.74 -16.92 -4.25
CA ARG A 158 5.00 -16.86 -2.98
C ARG A 158 3.56 -16.36 -3.10
N VAL A 159 3.05 -16.18 -4.33
CA VAL A 159 1.68 -15.72 -4.60
C VAL A 159 0.63 -16.56 -3.87
N ARG A 160 0.85 -17.88 -3.74
CA ARG A 160 -0.06 -18.76 -3.01
C ARG A 160 -0.06 -18.50 -1.50
N GLU A 161 1.10 -18.20 -0.90
CA GLU A 161 1.17 -17.87 0.54
C GLU A 161 0.40 -16.58 0.85
N ALA A 162 0.49 -15.57 -0.02
CA ALA A 162 -0.30 -14.34 0.12
C ALA A 162 -1.81 -14.61 0.01
N ALA A 163 -2.23 -15.51 -0.88
CA ALA A 163 -3.62 -15.93 -0.99
C ALA A 163 -4.11 -16.68 0.26
N ASP A 164 -3.29 -17.57 0.82
CA ASP A 164 -3.61 -18.29 2.07
C ASP A 164 -3.78 -17.31 3.25
N LEU A 165 -2.94 -16.27 3.33
CA LEU A 165 -3.09 -15.20 4.32
C LEU A 165 -4.37 -14.39 4.11
N ALA A 166 -4.73 -14.09 2.86
CA ALA A 166 -5.97 -13.36 2.58
C ALA A 166 -7.20 -14.13 3.08
N VAL A 167 -7.19 -15.46 2.95
CA VAL A 167 -8.22 -16.34 3.51
C VAL A 167 -8.18 -16.35 5.04
N ALA A 168 -6.99 -16.46 5.63
CA ALA A 168 -6.80 -16.54 7.08
C ALA A 168 -7.23 -15.27 7.82
N TYR A 169 -6.99 -14.09 7.22
CA TYR A 169 -7.25 -12.78 7.83
C TYR A 169 -8.52 -12.10 7.30
N ARG A 170 -9.39 -12.81 6.56
CA ARG A 170 -10.63 -12.26 5.97
C ARG A 170 -11.58 -11.60 6.97
N ASP A 171 -11.59 -12.11 8.20
CA ASP A 171 -12.41 -11.62 9.31
C ASP A 171 -11.63 -10.66 10.23
N ALA A 172 -10.37 -10.36 9.89
CA ALA A 172 -9.44 -9.52 10.63
C ALA A 172 -9.01 -8.29 9.82
N GLY A 173 -9.83 -7.86 8.86
CA GLY A 173 -9.69 -6.62 8.10
C GLY A 173 -8.96 -6.74 6.76
N VAL A 174 -8.49 -7.93 6.37
CA VAL A 174 -8.16 -8.22 4.97
C VAL A 174 -9.48 -8.44 4.22
N VAL A 175 -9.73 -7.65 3.19
CA VAL A 175 -11.00 -7.67 2.44
C VAL A 175 -10.88 -8.32 1.08
N GLY A 176 -9.67 -8.69 0.65
CA GLY A 176 -9.45 -9.36 -0.62
C GLY A 176 -7.97 -9.59 -0.94
N PHE A 177 -7.72 -9.88 -2.20
CA PHE A 177 -6.40 -10.19 -2.74
C PHE A 177 -6.13 -9.41 -4.03
N ASP A 178 -4.87 -9.14 -4.34
CA ASP A 178 -4.43 -8.58 -5.63
C ASP A 178 -3.23 -9.37 -6.17
N ILE A 179 -2.98 -9.27 -7.47
CA ILE A 179 -1.71 -9.67 -8.07
C ILE A 179 -1.04 -8.47 -8.73
N ALA A 180 0.20 -8.18 -8.33
CA ALA A 180 0.97 -7.02 -8.76
C ALA A 180 2.35 -7.45 -9.26
N GLY A 181 3.23 -6.48 -9.54
CA GLY A 181 4.58 -6.71 -10.03
C GLY A 181 4.73 -6.58 -11.56
N ALA A 182 5.87 -7.01 -12.09
CA ALA A 182 6.21 -6.89 -13.51
C ALA A 182 5.27 -7.75 -14.37
N GLU A 183 4.46 -7.13 -15.23
CA GLU A 183 3.45 -7.84 -16.03
C GLU A 183 4.03 -8.59 -17.23
N ASP A 184 4.97 -7.97 -17.95
CA ASP A 184 5.61 -8.59 -19.11
C ASP A 184 6.41 -9.84 -18.70
N GLY A 185 6.12 -10.96 -19.34
CA GLY A 185 6.72 -12.26 -19.02
C GLY A 185 6.12 -13.01 -17.82
N PHE A 186 5.16 -12.43 -17.09
CA PHE A 186 4.55 -13.05 -15.90
C PHE A 186 3.01 -13.02 -15.97
N PRO A 187 2.39 -13.80 -16.87
CA PRO A 187 0.94 -13.78 -17.04
C PRO A 187 0.21 -14.25 -15.78
N PRO A 188 -0.98 -13.70 -15.46
CA PRO A 188 -1.76 -14.11 -14.30
C PRO A 188 -2.18 -15.59 -14.35
N ALA A 189 -2.20 -16.19 -15.55
CA ALA A 189 -2.51 -17.61 -15.74
C ALA A 189 -1.54 -18.55 -15.00
N ASP A 190 -0.30 -18.12 -14.74
CA ASP A 190 0.69 -18.91 -14.00
C ASP A 190 0.28 -19.10 -12.52
N HIS A 191 -0.62 -18.24 -12.02
CA HIS A 191 -1.08 -18.23 -10.64
C HIS A 191 -2.51 -18.75 -10.47
N LEU A 192 -3.01 -19.53 -11.44
CA LEU A 192 -4.38 -20.07 -11.44
C LEU A 192 -4.73 -20.81 -10.13
N ALA A 193 -3.79 -21.56 -9.57
CA ALA A 193 -4.01 -22.30 -8.32
C ALA A 193 -4.33 -21.38 -7.12
N ALA A 194 -3.78 -20.16 -7.09
CA ALA A 194 -4.09 -19.17 -6.06
C ALA A 194 -5.51 -18.60 -6.28
N PHE A 195 -5.86 -18.22 -7.51
CA PHE A 195 -7.19 -17.71 -7.83
C PHE A 195 -8.30 -18.75 -7.62
N GLU A 196 -8.05 -20.01 -7.95
CA GLU A 196 -8.99 -21.10 -7.67
C GLU A 196 -9.18 -21.30 -6.16
N HIS A 197 -8.12 -21.16 -5.37
CA HIS A 197 -8.23 -21.22 -3.91
C HIS A 197 -9.08 -20.07 -3.36
N LEU A 198 -8.76 -18.83 -3.74
CA LEU A 198 -9.51 -17.64 -3.33
C LEU A 198 -11.00 -17.77 -3.69
N ARG A 199 -11.31 -18.26 -4.90
CA ARG A 199 -12.68 -18.50 -5.33
C ARG A 199 -13.40 -19.56 -4.50
N ARG A 200 -12.74 -20.66 -4.12
CA ARG A 200 -13.33 -21.69 -3.24
C ARG A 200 -13.63 -21.13 -1.85
N GLU A 201 -12.77 -20.25 -1.33
CA GLU A 201 -12.91 -19.62 -0.02
C GLU A 201 -13.73 -18.32 -0.05
N SER A 202 -14.31 -17.96 -1.20
CA SER A 202 -15.11 -16.74 -1.40
C SER A 202 -14.39 -15.43 -1.06
N VAL A 203 -13.06 -15.38 -1.24
CA VAL A 203 -12.27 -14.16 -1.10
C VAL A 203 -12.28 -13.41 -2.43
N PRO A 204 -12.73 -12.14 -2.48
CA PRO A 204 -12.69 -11.35 -3.70
C PRO A 204 -11.25 -11.01 -4.06
N PHE A 205 -10.97 -10.86 -5.36
CA PHE A 205 -9.66 -10.48 -5.83
C PHE A 205 -9.74 -9.51 -7.00
N THR A 206 -8.69 -8.71 -7.13
CA THR A 206 -8.43 -7.83 -8.28
C THR A 206 -7.12 -8.25 -8.95
N ILE A 207 -6.89 -7.79 -10.17
CA ILE A 207 -5.75 -8.18 -11.01
C ILE A 207 -5.28 -6.94 -11.76
N HIS A 208 -4.01 -6.57 -11.59
CA HIS A 208 -3.36 -5.67 -12.53
C HIS A 208 -3.23 -6.37 -13.90
N ALA A 209 -3.86 -5.81 -14.93
CA ALA A 209 -3.80 -6.31 -16.30
C ALA A 209 -3.99 -5.16 -17.29
N GLY A 210 -3.13 -5.06 -18.31
CA GLY A 210 -3.24 -4.05 -19.37
C GLY A 210 -1.94 -3.73 -20.09
#